data_AF-A0A535XBY3-F1
#
_entry.id   AF-A0A535XBY3-F1
#
_cell.length_a   1.000
_cell.length_b   1.000
_cell.length_c   1.000
_cell.angle_alpha   90.00
_cell.angle_beta   90.00
_cell.angle_gamma   90.00
#
_symmetry.space_group_name_H-M   'P 1'
#
loop_
_entity.id
_entity.type
_entity.pdbx_description
1 polymer ?
#
loop_
_entity_poly.entity_id
_entity_poly.type
_entity_poly.pdbx_seq_one_letter_code
_entity_poly.pdbx_strand_id
1 'polypeptide(L)'
;MRTKRYLPWIAPLALCVVLTPFVDGAARGLFIGIAMGLAAGAGLAWLMTRVNRHIAATTLASVTDELRAEADQRVAMVIRQFEWAVNDVANLRDALKRAQDSRATAEASEHRIKRRQHHLERQLYEARMKIGEFSRALGSENGTIDDEPTVLPTGDDLVVPLTWRVFEENMLTWLRFESAGIVPSQIRIMNEHESVIAISAHAIDTLIEGAQVSLVLRAPDHVIATLEGRHQGRFTFEALV
;
A
#
# COMPACT_ATOMS: atom_id res chain seq x y z
N MET A 1 -50.13 -16.03 36.32
CA MET A 1 -50.59 -17.09 35.38
C MET A 1 -50.24 -18.55 35.78
N ARG A 2 -49.80 -18.86 37.01
CA ARG A 2 -49.44 -20.24 37.41
C ARG A 2 -50.62 -21.12 37.81
N THR A 3 -51.72 -20.53 38.29
CA THR A 3 -52.91 -21.23 38.82
C THR A 3 -53.88 -21.73 37.75
N LYS A 4 -53.89 -21.14 36.56
CA LYS A 4 -54.83 -21.51 35.47
C LYS A 4 -54.55 -22.88 34.83
N ARG A 5 -53.35 -23.46 35.02
CA ARG A 5 -52.96 -24.75 34.39
C ARG A 5 -53.34 -26.00 35.18
N TYR A 6 -53.55 -25.90 36.49
CA TYR A 6 -53.94 -27.05 37.35
C TYR A 6 -55.45 -27.15 37.59
N LEU A 7 -56.18 -26.09 37.23
CA LEU A 7 -57.64 -26.00 37.33
C LEU A 7 -58.41 -27.18 36.67
N PRO A 8 -58.03 -27.69 35.48
CA PRO A 8 -58.80 -28.76 34.84
C PRO A 8 -58.61 -30.13 35.49
N TRP A 9 -57.58 -30.33 36.33
CA TRP A 9 -57.31 -31.60 36.99
C TRP A 9 -57.90 -31.69 38.41
N ILE A 10 -58.01 -30.54 39.08
CA ILE A 10 -58.54 -30.47 40.46
C ILE A 10 -60.05 -30.75 40.49
N ALA A 11 -60.81 -30.23 39.52
CA ALA A 11 -62.26 -30.43 39.45
C ALA A 11 -62.69 -31.91 39.31
N PRO A 12 -62.14 -32.71 38.37
CA PRO A 12 -62.50 -34.13 38.26
C PRO A 12 -61.94 -34.98 39.41
N LEU A 13 -60.76 -34.65 39.96
CA LEU A 13 -60.24 -35.33 41.16
C LEU A 13 -61.14 -35.11 42.38
N ALA A 14 -61.57 -33.87 42.62
CA ALA A 14 -62.49 -33.54 43.69
C ALA A 14 -63.85 -34.23 43.50
N LEU A 15 -64.37 -34.26 42.26
CA LEU A 15 -65.61 -34.95 41.93
C LEU A 15 -65.52 -36.46 42.22
N CYS A 16 -64.42 -37.12 41.83
CA CYS A 16 -64.21 -38.54 42.08
C CYS A 16 -64.08 -38.87 43.58
N VAL A 17 -63.39 -38.03 44.36
CA VAL A 17 -63.24 -38.20 45.82
C VAL A 17 -64.56 -37.96 46.57
N VAL A 18 -65.40 -37.02 46.11
CA VAL A 18 -66.71 -36.73 46.72
C VAL A 18 -67.73 -37.83 46.40
N LEU A 19 -67.65 -38.48 45.24
CA LEU A 19 -68.58 -39.55 44.84
C LEU A 19 -68.19 -40.94 45.40
N THR A 20 -66.94 -41.17 45.82
CA THR A 20 -66.50 -42.46 46.37
C THR A 20 -67.29 -43.02 47.57
N PRO A 21 -67.79 -42.22 48.55
CA PRO A 21 -68.59 -42.77 49.67
C PRO A 21 -70.04 -43.12 49.30
N PHE A 22 -70.54 -42.73 48.13
CA PHE A 22 -71.93 -42.96 47.70
C PHE A 22 -72.11 -44.21 46.83
N VAL A 23 -71.06 -45.00 46.63
CA VAL A 23 -71.04 -46.14 45.70
C VAL A 23 -70.54 -47.40 46.41
N ASP A 24 -71.38 -48.44 46.42
CA ASP A 24 -71.05 -49.75 46.99
C ASP A 24 -70.66 -50.79 45.92
N GLY A 25 -69.87 -51.80 46.33
CA GLY A 25 -69.46 -52.93 45.49
C GLY A 25 -68.36 -52.61 44.47
N ALA A 26 -68.35 -53.35 43.35
CA ALA A 26 -67.29 -53.30 42.32
C ALA A 26 -67.10 -51.90 41.69
N ALA A 27 -68.14 -51.07 41.68
CA ALA A 27 -68.10 -49.71 41.16
C ALA A 27 -67.19 -48.78 41.98
N ARG A 28 -67.04 -49.03 43.30
CA ARG A 28 -66.12 -48.26 44.15
C ARG A 28 -64.65 -48.43 43.73
N GLY A 29 -64.28 -49.64 43.28
CA GLY A 29 -62.95 -49.92 42.74
C GLY A 29 -62.65 -49.12 41.47
N LEU A 30 -63.65 -48.97 40.58
CA LEU A 30 -63.51 -48.16 39.36
C LEU A 30 -63.28 -46.68 39.67
N PHE A 31 -64.02 -46.10 40.63
CA PHE A 31 -63.83 -44.70 41.02
C PHE A 31 -62.45 -44.44 41.65
N ILE A 32 -61.96 -45.37 42.48
CA ILE A 32 -60.62 -45.28 43.05
C ILE A 32 -59.55 -45.37 41.95
N GLY A 33 -59.75 -46.25 40.97
CA GLY A 33 -58.86 -46.37 39.80
C GLY A 33 -58.80 -45.09 38.97
N ILE A 34 -59.96 -44.45 38.70
CA ILE A 34 -60.04 -43.18 37.97
C ILE A 34 -59.35 -42.06 38.76
N ALA A 35 -59.59 -41.98 40.08
CA ALA A 35 -58.95 -40.99 40.93
C ALA A 35 -57.42 -41.15 40.95
N MET A 36 -56.92 -42.38 41.07
CA MET A 36 -55.48 -42.68 40.98
C MET A 36 -54.90 -42.34 39.60
N GLY A 37 -55.61 -42.65 38.52
CA GLY A 37 -55.19 -42.31 37.15
C GLY A 37 -55.10 -40.80 36.93
N LEU A 38 -56.09 -40.04 37.41
CA LEU A 38 -56.08 -38.58 37.34
C LEU A 38 -54.96 -37.96 38.21
N ALA A 39 -54.71 -38.51 39.39
CA ALA A 39 -53.63 -38.07 40.27
C ALA A 39 -52.25 -38.33 39.63
N ALA A 40 -52.05 -39.52 39.06
CA ALA A 40 -50.84 -39.86 38.32
C ALA A 40 -50.63 -38.95 37.09
N GLY A 41 -51.69 -38.68 36.32
CA GLY A 41 -51.66 -37.76 35.18
C GLY A 41 -51.30 -36.32 35.58
N ALA A 42 -51.88 -35.81 36.67
CA ALA A 42 -51.55 -34.49 37.21
C ALA A 42 -50.10 -34.42 37.72
N GLY A 43 -49.61 -35.49 38.37
CA GLY A 43 -48.23 -35.60 38.83
C GLY A 43 -47.22 -35.59 37.67
N LEU A 44 -47.50 -36.36 36.61
CA LEU A 44 -46.71 -36.37 35.37
C LEU A 44 -46.70 -35.00 34.68
N ALA A 45 -47.87 -34.35 34.56
CA ALA A 45 -47.97 -33.01 33.97
C ALA A 45 -47.18 -31.97 34.78
N TRP A 46 -47.20 -32.06 36.11
CA TRP A 46 -46.43 -31.19 36.99
C TRP A 46 -44.92 -31.41 36.83
N LEU A 47 -44.46 -32.66 36.85
CA LEU A 47 -43.06 -33.02 36.63
C LEU A 47 -42.58 -32.54 35.26
N MET A 48 -43.34 -32.80 34.20
CA MET A 48 -42.99 -32.37 32.85
C MET A 48 -42.93 -30.84 32.74
N THR A 49 -43.84 -30.12 33.38
CA THR A 49 -43.80 -28.65 33.42
C THR A 49 -42.58 -28.13 34.18
N ARG A 50 -42.19 -28.80 35.27
CA ARG A 50 -41.01 -28.43 36.06
C ARG A 50 -39.73 -28.66 35.27
N VAL A 51 -39.59 -29.83 34.66
CA VAL A 51 -38.44 -30.19 33.81
C VAL A 51 -38.34 -29.23 32.62
N ASN A 52 -39.45 -28.99 31.92
CA ASN A 52 -39.46 -28.09 30.76
C ASN A 52 -39.09 -26.65 31.14
N ARG A 53 -39.47 -26.18 32.34
CA ARG A 53 -39.02 -24.86 32.83
C ARG A 53 -37.53 -24.81 33.15
N HIS A 54 -36.97 -25.88 33.70
CA HIS A 54 -35.53 -25.93 33.94
C HIS A 54 -34.76 -25.92 32.62
N ILE A 55 -35.18 -26.72 31.64
CA ILE A 55 -34.57 -26.74 30.30
C ILE A 55 -34.74 -25.38 29.58
N ALA A 56 -35.93 -24.77 29.66
CA ALA A 56 -36.17 -23.45 29.10
C ALA A 56 -35.32 -22.36 29.77
N ALA A 57 -35.10 -22.46 31.10
CA ALA A 57 -34.26 -21.51 31.82
C ALA A 57 -32.78 -21.69 31.45
N THR A 58 -32.29 -22.92 31.33
CA THR A 58 -30.88 -23.18 30.96
C THR A 58 -30.60 -22.80 29.51
N THR A 59 -31.53 -23.08 28.59
CA THR A 59 -31.40 -22.67 27.18
C THR A 59 -31.49 -21.16 27.01
N LEU A 60 -32.37 -20.49 27.76
CA LEU A 60 -32.41 -19.03 27.76
C LEU A 60 -31.10 -18.44 28.30
N ALA A 61 -30.58 -18.98 29.41
CA ALA A 61 -29.30 -18.54 29.99
C ALA A 61 -28.13 -18.73 29.00
N SER A 62 -28.05 -19.88 28.33
CA SER A 62 -27.00 -20.14 27.34
C SER A 62 -27.09 -19.19 26.15
N VAL A 63 -28.31 -18.92 25.65
CA VAL A 63 -28.50 -17.97 24.55
C VAL A 63 -28.16 -16.55 24.97
N THR A 64 -28.49 -16.13 26.20
CA THR A 64 -28.11 -14.80 26.68
C THR A 64 -26.61 -14.64 26.86
N ASP A 65 -25.92 -15.68 27.30
CA ASP A 65 -24.46 -15.67 27.44
C ASP A 65 -23.77 -15.63 26.06
N GLU A 66 -24.29 -16.39 25.09
CA GLU A 66 -23.81 -16.37 23.70
C GLU A 66 -23.99 -14.99 23.06
N LEU A 67 -25.17 -14.38 23.19
CA LEU A 67 -25.44 -13.03 22.69
C LEU A 67 -24.55 -11.97 23.36
N ARG A 68 -24.24 -12.14 24.65
CA ARG A 68 -23.34 -11.25 25.38
C ARG A 68 -21.91 -11.40 24.89
N ALA A 69 -21.44 -12.63 24.70
CA ALA A 69 -20.10 -12.90 24.16
C ALA A 69 -19.95 -12.35 22.74
N GLU A 70 -20.98 -12.48 21.89
CA GLU A 70 -20.99 -11.88 20.56
C GLU A 70 -20.96 -10.35 20.63
N ALA A 71 -21.72 -9.74 21.53
CA ALA A 71 -21.69 -8.29 21.74
C ALA A 71 -20.29 -7.82 22.19
N ASP A 72 -19.66 -8.51 23.14
CA ASP A 72 -18.31 -8.21 23.62
C ASP A 72 -17.28 -8.36 22.49
N GLN A 73 -17.42 -9.38 21.64
CA GLN A 73 -16.57 -9.58 20.46
C GLN A 73 -16.72 -8.45 19.43
N ARG A 74 -17.96 -8.02 19.16
CA ARG A 74 -18.23 -6.89 18.27
C ARG A 74 -17.63 -5.59 18.82
N VAL A 75 -17.75 -5.34 20.12
CA VAL A 75 -17.13 -4.17 20.77
C VAL A 75 -15.60 -4.21 20.67
N ALA A 76 -14.98 -5.36 20.94
CA ALA A 76 -13.53 -5.52 20.82
C ALA A 76 -13.04 -5.28 19.39
N MET A 77 -13.78 -5.77 18.39
CA MET A 77 -13.48 -5.52 16.97
C MET A 77 -13.54 -4.03 16.65
N VAL A 78 -14.60 -3.33 17.11
CA VAL A 78 -14.77 -1.89 16.88
C VAL A 78 -13.66 -1.08 17.54
N ILE A 79 -13.27 -1.41 18.78
CA ILE A 79 -12.14 -0.76 19.45
C ILE A 79 -10.87 -0.91 18.62
N ARG A 80 -10.59 -2.11 18.10
CA ARG A 80 -9.44 -2.35 17.23
C ARG A 80 -9.52 -1.56 15.93
N GLN A 81 -10.70 -1.44 15.32
CA GLN A 81 -10.89 -0.60 14.12
C GLN A 81 -10.60 0.87 14.42
N PHE A 82 -11.06 1.39 15.56
CA PHE A 82 -10.75 2.76 15.97
C PHE A 82 -9.26 2.97 16.22
N GLU A 83 -8.58 2.00 16.84
CA GLU A 83 -7.13 2.06 17.05
C GLU A 83 -6.37 2.14 15.71
N TRP A 84 -6.75 1.32 14.73
CA TRP A 84 -6.17 1.39 13.38
C TRP A 84 -6.45 2.72 12.69
N ALA A 85 -7.67 3.23 12.78
CA ALA A 85 -8.03 4.51 12.17
C ALA A 85 -7.26 5.69 12.80
N VAL A 86 -7.09 5.70 14.12
CA VAL A 86 -6.30 6.73 14.81
C VAL A 86 -4.83 6.66 14.40
N ASN A 87 -4.26 5.46 14.32
CA ASN A 87 -2.89 5.28 13.86
C ASN A 87 -2.71 5.71 12.40
N ASP A 88 -3.70 5.43 11.54
CA ASP A 88 -3.67 5.85 10.14
C ASP A 88 -3.71 7.37 10.00
N VAL A 89 -4.59 8.05 10.74
CA VAL A 89 -4.65 9.52 10.76
C VAL A 89 -3.35 10.13 11.27
N ALA A 90 -2.73 9.55 12.29
CA ALA A 90 -1.43 9.99 12.79
C ALA A 90 -0.34 9.83 11.72
N ASN A 91 -0.29 8.68 11.03
CA ASN A 91 0.66 8.42 9.96
C ASN A 91 0.47 9.37 8.76
N LEU A 92 -0.78 9.62 8.36
CA LEU A 92 -1.10 10.58 7.29
C LEU A 92 -0.70 12.00 7.65
N ARG A 93 -0.91 12.41 8.91
CA ARG A 93 -0.49 13.72 9.40
C ARG A 93 1.04 13.86 9.39
N ASP A 94 1.76 12.81 9.80
CA ASP A 94 3.22 12.81 9.76
C ASP A 94 3.76 12.77 8.32
N ALA A 95 3.12 12.04 7.42
CA ALA A 95 3.43 12.06 6.00
C ALA A 95 3.20 13.44 5.38
N LEU A 96 2.08 14.09 5.71
CA LEU A 96 1.77 15.45 5.27
C LEU A 96 2.81 16.45 5.79
N LYS A 97 3.18 16.35 7.06
CA LYS A 97 4.22 17.21 7.64
C LYS A 97 5.57 17.02 6.94
N ARG A 98 5.98 15.77 6.70
CA ARG A 98 7.21 15.47 5.93
C ARG A 98 7.17 16.05 4.52
N ALA A 99 6.03 16.00 3.84
CA ALA A 99 5.85 16.59 2.51
C ALA A 99 5.88 18.13 2.53
N GLN A 100 5.35 18.76 3.60
CA GLN A 100 5.46 20.21 3.78
C GLN A 100 6.89 20.64 4.07
N ASP A 101 7.61 19.90 4.91
CA ASP A 101 9.01 20.18 5.24
C ASP A 101 9.92 19.99 4.01
N SER A 102 9.68 18.96 3.19
CA SER A 102 10.43 18.76 1.93
C SER A 102 10.15 19.86 0.92
N ARG A 103 8.90 20.35 0.84
CA ARG A 103 8.55 21.49 0.00
C ARG A 103 9.24 22.76 0.47
N ALA A 104 9.25 23.05 1.78
CA ALA A 104 9.92 24.23 2.31
C ALA A 104 11.44 24.21 2.05
N THR A 105 12.07 23.03 2.14
CA THR A 105 13.50 22.89 1.82
C THR A 105 13.78 23.03 0.32
N ALA A 106 12.88 22.54 -0.55
CA ALA A 106 12.96 22.73 -1.99
C ALA A 106 12.80 24.20 -2.41
N GLU A 107 11.84 24.93 -1.83
CA GLU A 107 11.66 26.37 -2.08
C GLU A 107 12.90 27.16 -1.62
N ALA A 108 13.49 26.80 -0.47
CA ALA A 108 14.73 27.40 0.00
C ALA A 108 15.95 27.09 -0.90
N SER A 109 16.03 25.89 -1.47
CA SER A 109 17.10 25.50 -2.39
C SER A 109 16.96 26.19 -3.75
N GLU A 110 15.73 26.38 -4.25
CA GLU A 110 15.44 27.10 -5.48
C GLU A 110 15.98 28.53 -5.43
N HIS A 111 15.75 29.25 -4.33
CA HIS A 111 16.30 30.59 -4.15
C HIS A 111 17.83 30.61 -4.16
N ARG A 112 18.49 29.59 -3.58
CA ARG A 112 19.96 29.47 -3.62
C ARG A 112 20.45 29.18 -5.03
N ILE A 113 19.77 28.31 -5.76
CA ILE A 113 20.11 27.95 -7.15
C ILE A 113 19.94 29.17 -8.06
N LYS A 114 18.83 29.91 -7.96
CA LYS A 114 18.60 31.15 -8.73
C LYS A 114 19.70 32.20 -8.49
N ARG A 115 20.13 32.37 -7.23
CA ARG A 115 21.25 33.28 -6.91
C ARG A 115 22.57 32.82 -7.55
N ARG A 116 22.87 31.52 -7.51
CA ARG A 116 24.05 30.94 -8.16
C ARG A 116 23.98 31.11 -9.68
N GLN A 117 22.82 30.88 -10.28
CA GLN A 117 22.60 31.07 -11.71
C GLN A 117 22.89 32.52 -12.13
N HIS A 118 22.33 33.52 -11.45
CA HIS A 118 22.62 34.93 -11.76
C HIS A 118 24.10 35.30 -11.57
N HIS A 119 24.78 34.67 -10.60
CA HIS A 119 26.22 34.88 -10.44
C HIS A 119 27.02 34.31 -11.62
N LEU A 120 26.68 33.10 -12.06
CA LEU A 120 27.30 32.47 -13.24
C LEU A 120 27.02 33.25 -14.53
N GLU A 121 25.79 33.75 -14.72
CA GLU A 121 25.43 34.60 -15.86
C GLU A 121 26.28 35.88 -15.91
N ARG A 122 26.52 36.52 -14.76
CA ARG A 122 27.42 37.68 -14.67
C ARG A 122 28.86 37.32 -15.01
N GLN A 123 29.37 36.20 -14.48
CA GLN A 123 30.73 35.74 -14.77
C GLN A 123 30.91 35.42 -16.26
N LEU A 124 29.93 34.78 -16.90
CA LEU A 124 29.95 34.51 -18.35
C LEU A 124 29.94 35.80 -19.16
N TYR A 125 29.12 36.79 -18.76
CA TYR A 125 29.08 38.09 -19.43
C TYR A 125 30.43 38.83 -19.31
N GLU A 126 31.02 38.86 -18.11
CA GLU A 126 32.34 39.46 -17.87
C GLU A 126 33.45 38.75 -18.65
N ALA A 127 33.45 37.41 -18.66
CA ALA A 127 34.40 36.62 -19.44
C ALA A 127 34.26 36.91 -20.95
N ARG A 128 33.03 36.99 -21.46
CA ARG A 128 32.76 37.32 -22.87
C ARG A 128 33.20 38.74 -23.22
N MET A 129 32.98 39.71 -22.34
CA MET A 129 33.50 41.08 -22.50
C MET A 129 35.02 41.10 -22.55
N LYS A 130 35.70 40.43 -21.60
CA LYS A 130 37.17 40.32 -21.60
C LYS A 130 37.70 39.65 -22.85
N ILE A 131 37.10 38.55 -23.32
CA ILE A 131 37.48 37.90 -24.59
C ILE A 131 37.29 38.85 -25.77
N GLY A 132 36.19 39.61 -25.80
CA GLY A 132 35.96 40.64 -26.82
C GLY A 132 36.99 41.77 -26.77
N GLU A 133 37.38 42.22 -25.58
CA GLU A 133 38.43 43.22 -25.37
C GLU A 133 39.81 42.69 -25.78
N PHE A 134 40.16 41.46 -25.42
CA PHE A 134 41.40 40.80 -25.86
C PHE A 134 41.41 40.60 -27.38
N SER A 135 40.31 40.13 -27.97
CA SER A 135 40.16 40.01 -29.42
C SER A 135 40.28 41.36 -30.12
N ARG A 136 39.72 42.44 -29.56
CA ARG A 136 39.85 43.79 -30.10
C ARG A 136 41.26 44.36 -29.94
N ALA A 137 41.95 44.05 -28.84
CA ALA A 137 43.34 44.43 -28.61
C ALA A 137 44.31 43.66 -29.54
N LEU A 138 44.01 42.40 -29.84
CA LEU A 138 44.73 41.57 -30.81
C LEU A 138 44.37 41.91 -32.27
N GLY A 139 43.15 42.39 -32.52
CA GLY A 139 42.65 42.80 -33.84
C GLY A 139 43.04 44.22 -34.28
N SER A 140 43.98 44.86 -33.57
CA SER A 140 44.60 46.14 -33.97
C SER A 140 45.75 45.96 -34.96
N GLU A 141 46.04 44.73 -35.41
CA GLU A 141 46.96 44.47 -36.51
C GLU A 141 46.22 43.64 -37.57
N ASN A 142 46.21 44.16 -38.80
CA ASN A 142 45.47 43.61 -39.93
C ASN A 142 45.75 42.11 -40.13
N GLY A 143 44.70 41.31 -40.19
CA GLY A 143 44.74 39.94 -40.66
C GLY A 143 43.36 39.52 -41.11
N THR A 144 43.15 39.51 -42.42
CA THR A 144 42.03 38.83 -43.07
C THR A 144 42.01 37.36 -42.63
N ILE A 145 41.02 36.98 -41.83
CA ILE A 145 40.75 35.58 -41.53
C ILE A 145 39.94 35.06 -42.72
N ASP A 146 40.60 34.26 -43.56
CA ASP A 146 39.96 33.36 -44.50
C ASP A 146 38.98 32.48 -43.72
N ASP A 147 37.71 32.48 -44.13
CA ASP A 147 36.71 31.49 -43.73
C ASP A 147 37.10 30.14 -44.36
N GLU A 148 38.06 29.44 -43.75
CA GLU A 148 38.23 28.01 -43.93
C GLU A 148 37.57 27.30 -42.74
N PRO A 149 36.45 26.58 -42.92
CA PRO A 149 35.84 25.85 -41.82
C PRO A 149 36.84 24.80 -41.35
N THR A 150 37.39 25.01 -40.16
CA THR A 150 38.22 24.04 -39.47
C THR A 150 37.37 22.80 -39.20
N VAL A 151 37.42 21.84 -40.12
CA VAL A 151 36.92 20.49 -39.89
C VAL A 151 37.77 19.93 -38.76
N LEU A 152 37.17 19.87 -37.56
CA LEU A 152 37.71 19.10 -36.46
C LEU A 152 38.03 17.69 -36.99
N PRO A 153 39.24 17.15 -36.79
CA PRO A 153 39.52 15.78 -37.15
C PRO A 153 38.54 14.90 -36.37
N THR A 154 37.70 14.15 -37.09
CA THR A 154 36.95 13.01 -36.57
C THR A 154 37.98 12.05 -35.99
N GLY A 155 38.28 12.22 -34.70
CA GLY A 155 39.18 11.38 -33.96
C GLY A 155 38.61 9.98 -33.92
N ASP A 156 39.49 9.00 -34.15
CA ASP A 156 39.25 7.56 -34.10
C ASP A 156 38.07 7.17 -33.19
N ASP A 157 37.07 6.50 -33.75
CA ASP A 157 35.93 5.93 -33.02
C ASP A 157 36.44 5.02 -31.89
N LEU A 158 36.58 5.59 -30.70
CA LEU A 158 37.01 4.87 -29.51
C LEU A 158 35.82 4.06 -29.03
N VAL A 159 35.74 2.81 -29.47
CA VAL A 159 34.67 1.88 -29.08
C VAL A 159 34.86 1.51 -27.60
N VAL A 160 34.08 2.14 -26.72
CA VAL A 160 34.03 1.80 -25.30
C VAL A 160 33.08 0.61 -25.11
N PRO A 161 33.56 -0.55 -24.65
CA PRO A 161 32.68 -1.68 -24.37
C PRO A 161 31.82 -1.37 -23.15
N LEU A 162 30.55 -1.07 -23.39
CA LEU A 162 29.55 -0.81 -22.35
C LEU A 162 28.68 -2.06 -22.14
N THR A 163 28.55 -2.49 -20.89
CA THR A 163 27.54 -3.48 -20.48
C THR A 163 26.39 -2.77 -19.79
N TRP A 164 25.16 -2.93 -20.27
CA TRP A 164 23.98 -2.34 -19.63
C TRP A 164 23.26 -3.38 -18.78
N ARG A 165 22.69 -2.92 -17.66
CA ARG A 165 21.75 -3.66 -16.82
C ARG A 165 20.53 -2.80 -16.55
N VAL A 166 19.36 -3.39 -16.67
CA VAL A 166 18.10 -2.76 -16.28
C VAL A 166 17.89 -3.02 -14.79
N PHE A 167 17.47 -2.00 -14.05
CA PHE A 167 17.15 -2.12 -12.65
C PHE A 167 15.93 -1.27 -12.31
N GLU A 168 15.12 -1.73 -11.36
CA GLU A 168 13.90 -1.05 -10.94
C GLU A 168 14.09 -0.48 -9.54
N GLU A 169 13.94 0.84 -9.40
CA GLU A 169 13.97 1.55 -8.12
C GLU A 169 12.75 2.45 -8.02
N ASN A 170 12.04 2.39 -6.89
CA ASN A 170 10.88 3.26 -6.62
C ASN A 170 9.82 3.26 -7.74
N MET A 171 9.47 2.08 -8.28
CA MET A 171 8.51 1.91 -9.40
C MET A 171 8.93 2.59 -10.71
N LEU A 172 10.22 2.94 -10.85
CA LEU A 172 10.80 3.53 -12.05
C LEU A 172 11.90 2.61 -12.57
N THR A 173 11.92 2.42 -13.88
CA THR A 173 12.92 1.58 -14.53
C THR A 173 14.12 2.42 -14.96
N TRP A 174 15.31 1.99 -14.55
CA TRP A 174 16.58 2.67 -14.76
C TRP A 174 17.52 1.78 -15.56
N LEU A 175 18.33 2.41 -16.41
CA LEU A 175 19.42 1.76 -17.13
C LEU A 175 20.73 2.12 -16.43
N ARG A 176 21.45 1.09 -15.98
CA ARG A 176 22.81 1.22 -15.47
C ARG A 176 23.77 0.77 -16.57
N PHE A 177 24.69 1.65 -16.95
CA PHE A 177 25.79 1.33 -17.85
C PHE A 177 27.06 1.13 -17.03
N GLU A 178 27.65 -0.05 -17.12
CA GLU A 178 28.94 -0.40 -16.56
C GLU A 178 29.99 -0.32 -17.69
N SER A 179 31.06 0.47 -17.47
CA SER A 179 32.17 0.59 -18.42
C SER A 179 33.42 -0.10 -17.88
N ALA A 180 34.11 -0.85 -18.74
CA ALA A 180 35.39 -1.48 -18.44
C ALA A 180 36.56 -0.55 -18.83
N GLY A 181 37.10 0.18 -17.84
CA GLY A 181 38.40 0.85 -17.94
C GLY A 181 38.42 2.28 -18.51
N ILE A 182 37.46 2.69 -19.35
CA ILE A 182 37.30 4.09 -19.81
C ILE A 182 36.03 4.65 -19.18
N VAL A 183 36.13 5.73 -18.41
CA VAL A 183 34.99 6.35 -17.75
C VAL A 183 34.42 7.45 -18.63
N PRO A 184 33.30 7.24 -19.35
CA PRO A 184 32.68 8.32 -20.11
C PRO A 184 32.09 9.35 -19.15
N SER A 185 32.27 10.64 -19.47
CA SER A 185 31.69 11.75 -18.73
C SER A 185 30.17 11.82 -18.89
N GLN A 186 29.65 11.29 -20.01
CA GLN A 186 28.22 11.22 -20.31
C GLN A 186 27.93 10.15 -21.37
N ILE A 187 26.78 9.48 -21.27
CA ILE A 187 26.29 8.54 -22.29
C ILE A 187 25.02 9.14 -22.91
N ARG A 188 24.97 9.19 -24.24
CA ARG A 188 23.79 9.59 -25.01
C ARG A 188 23.22 8.38 -25.75
N ILE A 189 21.91 8.21 -25.64
CA ILE A 189 21.16 7.26 -26.47
C ILE A 189 20.57 8.05 -27.62
N MET A 190 20.91 7.66 -28.84
CA MET A 190 20.42 8.26 -30.07
C MET A 190 19.48 7.30 -30.81
N ASN A 191 18.49 7.87 -31.49
CA ASN A 191 17.57 7.14 -32.38
C ASN A 191 18.23 6.86 -33.74
N GLU A 192 17.58 6.05 -34.57
CA GLU A 192 17.92 5.79 -35.99
C GLU A 192 18.08 7.07 -36.84
N HIS A 193 17.55 8.20 -36.37
CA HIS A 193 17.60 9.52 -37.02
C HIS A 193 18.63 10.46 -36.38
N GLU A 194 19.60 9.92 -35.64
CA GLU A 194 20.63 10.68 -34.90
C GLU A 194 20.07 11.68 -33.87
N SER A 195 18.79 11.56 -33.50
CA SER A 195 18.18 12.41 -32.48
C SER A 195 18.46 11.84 -31.09
N VAL A 196 18.94 12.68 -30.16
CA VAL A 196 19.20 12.29 -28.77
C VAL A 196 17.87 12.03 -28.04
N ILE A 197 17.67 10.79 -27.60
CA ILE A 197 16.47 10.35 -26.86
C ILE A 197 16.66 10.53 -25.36
N ALA A 198 17.85 10.24 -24.85
CA ALA A 198 18.13 10.27 -23.42
C ALA A 198 19.62 10.54 -23.18
N ILE A 199 19.92 11.32 -22.15
CA ILE A 199 21.27 11.73 -21.77
C ILE A 199 21.51 11.34 -20.31
N SER A 200 22.61 10.62 -20.03
CA SER A 200 22.91 10.15 -18.67
C SER A 200 23.25 11.32 -17.75
N ALA A 201 23.08 11.09 -16.45
CA ALA A 201 23.67 11.98 -15.45
C ALA A 201 25.18 12.11 -15.70
N HIS A 202 25.71 13.30 -15.43
CA HIS A 202 27.14 13.56 -15.57
C HIS A 202 27.91 12.72 -14.54
N ALA A 203 29.09 12.20 -14.90
CA ALA A 203 29.87 11.24 -14.11
C ALA A 203 30.27 11.70 -12.68
N ILE A 204 29.91 12.91 -12.26
CA ILE A 204 30.13 13.44 -10.91
C ILE A 204 29.33 12.64 -9.86
N ASP A 205 28.16 12.08 -10.21
CA ASP A 205 27.30 11.27 -9.32
C ASP A 205 27.53 9.75 -9.45
N THR A 206 28.73 9.34 -9.84
CA THR A 206 29.04 7.92 -10.00
C THR A 206 29.27 7.26 -8.65
N LEU A 207 28.52 6.19 -8.36
CA LEU A 207 28.81 5.30 -7.24
C LEU A 207 30.14 4.61 -7.54
N ILE A 208 31.21 5.04 -6.87
CA ILE A 208 32.54 4.43 -6.98
C ILE A 208 32.55 3.17 -6.10
N GLU A 209 31.93 2.09 -6.58
CA GLU A 209 32.18 0.76 -6.03
C GLU A 209 33.29 0.10 -6.85
N GLY A 210 34.49 0.04 -6.24
CA GLY A 210 35.59 -0.85 -6.63
C GLY A 210 35.82 -1.03 -8.14
N ALA A 211 36.50 -0.05 -8.77
CA ALA A 211 37.00 -0.11 -10.14
C ALA A 211 35.96 -0.20 -11.29
N GLN A 212 34.66 -0.16 -10.99
CA GLN A 212 33.60 -0.05 -12.01
C GLN A 212 32.81 1.25 -11.78
N VAL A 213 32.90 2.16 -12.75
CA VAL A 213 32.09 3.38 -12.73
C VAL A 213 30.77 3.06 -13.41
N SER A 214 29.68 3.17 -12.65
CA SER A 214 28.33 2.93 -13.16
C SER A 214 27.59 4.24 -13.40
N LEU A 215 27.10 4.44 -14.62
CA LEU A 215 26.28 5.61 -15.00
C LEU A 215 24.82 5.19 -15.04
N VAL A 216 23.97 5.98 -14.40
CA VAL A 216 22.54 5.71 -14.33
C VAL A 216 21.79 6.67 -15.26
N LEU A 217 20.91 6.11 -16.09
CA LEU A 217 20.08 6.82 -17.05
C LEU A 217 18.62 6.45 -16.85
N ARG A 218 17.76 7.48 -16.85
CA ARG A 218 16.32 7.29 -17.04
C ARG A 218 16.03 7.33 -18.54
N ALA A 219 15.69 6.19 -19.12
CA ALA A 219 15.26 6.11 -20.51
C ALA A 219 13.74 5.94 -20.59
N PRO A 220 13.09 6.39 -21.68
CA PRO A 220 11.68 6.12 -21.92
C PRO A 220 11.38 4.62 -22.05
N ASP A 221 10.20 4.19 -21.59
CA ASP A 221 9.79 2.77 -21.51
C ASP A 221 9.93 1.99 -22.84
N HIS A 222 9.74 2.67 -23.98
CA HIS A 222 9.91 2.07 -25.30
C HIS A 222 11.37 1.71 -25.63
N VAL A 223 12.33 2.47 -25.10
CA VAL A 223 13.77 2.17 -25.23
C VAL A 223 14.13 0.99 -24.34
N ILE A 224 13.60 0.97 -23.11
CA ILE A 224 13.85 -0.10 -22.14
C ILE A 224 13.33 -1.44 -22.68
N ALA A 225 12.08 -1.49 -23.17
CA ALA A 225 11.50 -2.70 -23.74
C ALA A 225 12.30 -3.26 -24.93
N THR A 226 12.90 -2.37 -25.74
CA THR A 226 13.72 -2.78 -26.90
C THR A 226 15.10 -3.30 -26.47
N LEU A 227 15.68 -2.74 -25.42
CA LEU A 227 16.97 -3.15 -24.85
C LEU A 227 16.88 -4.42 -24.00
N GLU A 228 15.76 -4.64 -23.30
CA GLU A 228 15.44 -5.91 -22.64
C GLU A 228 15.29 -7.05 -23.66
N GLY A 229 14.71 -6.76 -24.82
CA GLY A 229 14.61 -7.68 -25.95
C GLY A 229 15.94 -8.00 -26.65
N ARG A 230 17.08 -7.42 -26.24
CA ARG A 230 18.41 -7.53 -26.90
C ARG A 230 18.44 -7.12 -28.38
N HIS A 231 17.49 -6.30 -28.84
CA HIS A 231 17.49 -5.79 -30.21
C HIS A 231 18.32 -4.49 -30.29
N GLN A 232 19.64 -4.63 -30.36
CA GLN A 232 20.61 -3.51 -30.40
C GLN A 232 20.52 -2.65 -31.68
N GLY A 233 19.94 -3.18 -32.77
CA GLY A 233 20.04 -2.57 -34.09
C GLY A 233 19.29 -1.25 -34.31
N ARG A 234 18.56 -0.75 -33.30
CA ARG A 234 17.68 0.42 -33.43
C ARG A 234 18.21 1.69 -32.76
N PHE A 235 19.26 1.59 -31.95
CA PHE A 235 19.76 2.71 -31.14
C PHE A 235 21.29 2.74 -31.16
N THR A 236 21.85 3.92 -31.38
CA THR A 236 23.29 4.16 -31.28
C THR A 236 23.61 4.72 -29.90
N PHE A 237 24.68 4.19 -29.29
CA PHE A 237 25.17 4.62 -27.99
C PHE A 237 26.45 5.40 -28.18
N GLU A 238 26.42 6.70 -27.86
CA GLU A 238 27.60 7.54 -27.91
C GLU A 238 28.09 7.78 -26.48
N ALA A 239 29.32 7.36 -26.22
CA ALA A 239 30.02 7.61 -24.97
C ALA A 239 30.86 8.88 -25.15
N LEU A 240 30.44 9.97 -24.53
CA LEU A 240 31.22 11.20 -24.48
C LEU A 240 32.29 11.02 -23.39
N VAL A 241 33.56 11.12 -23.79
CA VAL A 241 34.71 11.10 -22.88
C VAL A 241 35.05 12.53 -22.52
#